data_AF-A0A418RQD2-F1
#
_entry.id   AF-A0A418RQD2-F1
#
_cell.length_a   1.000
_cell.length_b   1.000
_cell.length_c   1.000
_cell.angle_alpha   90.00
_cell.angle_beta   90.00
_cell.angle_gamma   90.00
#
_symmetry.space_group_name_H-M   'P 1'
#
loop_
_entity.id
_entity.type
_entity.pdbx_description
1 polymer ?
#
loop_
_entity_poly.entity_id
_entity_poly.type
_entity_poly.pdbx_seq_one_letter_code
_entity_poly.pdbx_strand_id
1 'polypeptide(L)'
;MTTEEKIHQQLATNPIILYMKGIPANPQCGFSAKAVGILNGLKVPFAYVNVLEAPFIREKLPKISHWPTYPQLFVNSELVGGCDILEEMSNNGSLLPLLKTALPEKAEPESETLSTQAVEQLVKTGIPDAKVIVEGAGCDLLITVVSEQFTDLSLVKKQQLVMSTLTAPLGTGKLHAVSIKAYTPEEWQALSPSAAPGLLQIQL
;
A
#
# COMPACT_ATOMS: atom_id res chain seq x y z
N MET A 1 -25.22 -6.57 -17.70
CA MET A 1 -24.33 -5.39 -17.67
C MET A 1 -23.71 -5.21 -19.05
N THR A 2 -24.02 -4.10 -19.71
CA THR A 2 -23.52 -3.72 -21.04
C THR A 2 -22.05 -3.29 -20.95
N THR A 3 -21.36 -3.26 -22.10
CA THR A 3 -19.97 -2.75 -22.18
C THR A 3 -19.86 -1.30 -21.71
N GLU A 4 -20.88 -0.49 -21.99
CA GLU A 4 -20.94 0.92 -21.61
C GLU A 4 -21.00 1.08 -20.09
N GLU A 5 -21.90 0.34 -19.43
CA GLU A 5 -21.99 0.32 -17.96
C GLU A 5 -20.66 -0.11 -17.32
N LYS A 6 -19.96 -1.09 -17.91
CA LYS A 6 -18.64 -1.54 -17.41
C LYS A 6 -17.60 -0.42 -17.48
N ILE A 7 -17.57 0.32 -18.59
CA ILE A 7 -16.64 1.44 -18.75
C ILE A 7 -16.97 2.53 -17.74
N HIS A 8 -18.24 2.93 -17.60
CA HIS A 8 -18.63 3.92 -16.60
C HIS A 8 -18.30 3.48 -15.17
N GLN A 9 -18.50 2.21 -14.83
CA GLN A 9 -18.11 1.68 -13.53
C GLN A 9 -16.59 1.74 -13.34
N GLN A 10 -15.79 1.38 -14.35
CA GLN A 10 -14.33 1.49 -14.28
C GLN A 10 -13.87 2.93 -14.03
N LEU A 11 -14.45 3.89 -14.76
CA LEU A 11 -14.16 5.31 -14.61
C LEU A 11 -14.56 5.85 -13.23
N ALA A 12 -15.71 5.40 -12.70
CA ALA A 12 -16.20 5.83 -11.39
C ALA A 12 -15.39 5.25 -10.22
N THR A 13 -14.96 3.98 -10.33
CA THR A 13 -14.23 3.28 -9.25
C THR A 13 -12.74 3.62 -9.22
N ASN A 14 -12.16 4.07 -10.34
CA ASN A 14 -10.73 4.32 -10.47
C ASN A 14 -10.47 5.80 -10.76
N PRO A 15 -10.03 6.60 -9.77
CA PRO A 15 -9.81 8.04 -9.95
C PRO A 15 -8.80 8.37 -11.03
N ILE A 16 -7.82 7.48 -11.26
CA ILE A 16 -6.82 7.62 -12.33
C ILE A 16 -6.75 6.27 -13.05
N ILE A 17 -7.13 6.26 -14.33
CA ILE A 17 -7.19 5.03 -15.13
C ILE A 17 -6.67 5.24 -16.55
N LEU A 18 -5.78 4.35 -16.98
CA LEU A 18 -5.17 4.35 -18.31
C LEU A 18 -5.65 3.17 -19.16
N TYR A 19 -6.34 3.47 -20.25
CA TYR A 19 -6.65 2.48 -21.28
C TYR A 19 -5.47 2.42 -22.26
N MET A 20 -4.80 1.26 -22.34
CA MET A 20 -3.54 1.11 -23.08
C MET A 20 -3.47 -0.21 -23.85
N LYS A 21 -2.51 -0.30 -24.78
CA LYS A 21 -2.21 -1.53 -25.53
C LYS A 21 -1.11 -2.31 -24.81
N GLY A 22 -1.44 -3.47 -24.26
CA GLY A 22 -0.59 -4.24 -23.37
C GLY A 22 -0.80 -3.84 -21.90
N ILE A 23 0.18 -4.15 -21.06
CA ILE A 23 0.16 -3.85 -19.62
C ILE A 23 1.33 -2.92 -19.25
N PRO A 24 1.31 -2.20 -18.12
CA PRO A 24 2.39 -1.29 -17.74
C PRO A 24 3.78 -1.95 -17.69
N ALA A 25 3.86 -3.20 -17.24
CA ALA A 25 5.09 -3.98 -17.17
C ALA A 25 5.60 -4.46 -18.55
N ASN A 26 4.70 -4.59 -19.53
CA ASN A 26 5.01 -5.07 -20.87
C ASN A 26 4.09 -4.37 -21.90
N PRO A 27 4.34 -3.09 -22.21
CA PRO A 27 3.53 -2.34 -23.14
C PRO A 27 3.74 -2.87 -24.57
N GLN A 28 2.64 -3.04 -25.32
CA GLN A 28 2.66 -3.59 -26.68
C GLN A 28 2.53 -2.51 -27.76
N CYS A 29 2.75 -1.25 -27.40
CA CYS A 29 2.71 -0.10 -28.29
C CYS A 29 3.60 1.02 -27.75
N GLY A 30 4.41 1.66 -28.61
CA GLY A 30 5.33 2.74 -28.21
C GLY A 30 4.63 3.92 -27.51
N PHE A 31 3.44 4.32 -27.97
CA PHE A 31 2.65 5.37 -27.32
C PHE A 31 2.16 4.97 -25.93
N SER A 32 1.77 3.69 -25.77
CA SER A 32 1.39 3.16 -24.46
C SER A 32 2.59 3.06 -23.52
N ALA A 33 3.77 2.66 -24.02
CA ALA A 33 5.01 2.64 -23.25
C ALA A 33 5.41 4.03 -22.77
N LYS A 34 5.30 5.04 -23.63
CA LYS A 34 5.60 6.43 -23.31
C LYS A 34 4.66 7.00 -22.25
N ALA A 35 3.34 6.81 -22.40
CA ALA A 35 2.35 7.22 -21.42
C ALA A 35 2.60 6.59 -20.03
N VAL A 36 2.89 5.29 -19.99
CA VAL A 36 3.26 4.58 -18.74
C VAL A 36 4.55 5.14 -18.15
N GLY A 37 5.57 5.39 -18.97
CA GLY A 37 6.83 5.98 -18.53
C GLY A 37 6.65 7.33 -17.85
N ILE A 38 5.79 8.20 -18.42
CA ILE A 38 5.42 9.50 -17.83
C ILE A 38 4.76 9.29 -16.47
N LEU A 39 3.70 8.48 -16.39
CA LEU A 39 2.96 8.26 -15.15
C LEU A 39 3.84 7.63 -14.05
N ASN A 40 4.69 6.66 -14.40
CA ASN A 40 5.64 6.04 -13.48
C ASN A 40 6.69 7.04 -12.98
N GLY A 41 7.18 7.93 -13.85
CA GLY A 41 8.11 8.99 -13.48
C GLY A 41 7.51 9.98 -12.46
N LEU A 42 6.21 10.19 -12.52
CA LEU A 42 5.46 11.03 -11.58
C LEU A 42 5.15 10.33 -10.24
N LYS A 43 5.42 9.02 -10.13
CA LYS A 43 5.20 8.19 -8.92
C LYS A 43 3.75 8.23 -8.41
N VAL A 44 2.80 8.33 -9.32
CA VAL A 44 1.36 8.34 -9.01
C VAL A 44 0.80 6.94 -9.27
N PRO A 45 0.05 6.33 -8.33
CA PRO A 45 -0.64 5.07 -8.59
C PRO A 45 -1.80 5.30 -9.57
N PHE A 46 -1.97 4.39 -10.53
CA PHE A 46 -3.05 4.43 -11.50
C PHE A 46 -3.54 3.01 -11.83
N ALA A 47 -4.82 2.88 -12.14
CA ALA A 47 -5.39 1.66 -12.70
C ALA A 47 -5.13 1.60 -14.21
N TYR A 48 -5.13 0.40 -14.80
CA TYR A 48 -4.98 0.26 -16.24
C TYR A 48 -5.94 -0.78 -16.81
N VAL A 49 -6.22 -0.65 -18.11
CA VAL A 49 -7.00 -1.62 -18.88
C VAL A 49 -6.24 -1.95 -20.16
N ASN A 50 -5.92 -3.23 -20.36
CA ASN A 50 -5.35 -3.72 -21.60
C ASN A 50 -6.45 -3.88 -22.67
N VAL A 51 -6.53 -2.93 -23.60
CA VAL A 51 -7.57 -2.96 -24.65
C VAL A 51 -7.32 -4.01 -25.73
N LEU A 52 -6.15 -4.65 -25.74
CA LEU A 52 -5.89 -5.78 -26.64
C LEU A 52 -6.58 -7.06 -26.15
N GLU A 53 -6.73 -7.22 -24.83
CA GLU A 53 -7.43 -8.35 -24.21
C GLU A 53 -8.92 -8.06 -23.97
N ALA A 54 -9.33 -6.79 -24.08
CA ALA A 54 -10.72 -6.35 -23.95
C ALA A 54 -11.27 -5.76 -25.27
N PRO A 55 -11.56 -6.59 -26.29
CA PRO A 55 -11.97 -6.12 -27.62
C PRO A 55 -13.26 -5.27 -27.60
N PHE A 56 -14.18 -5.59 -26.68
CA PHE A 56 -15.41 -4.84 -26.48
C PHE A 56 -15.15 -3.41 -25.97
N ILE A 57 -14.20 -3.22 -25.05
CA ILE A 57 -13.79 -1.88 -24.58
C ILE A 57 -13.09 -1.14 -25.71
N ARG A 58 -12.20 -1.84 -26.44
CA ARG A 58 -11.44 -1.26 -27.55
C ARG A 58 -12.35 -0.59 -28.59
N GLU A 59 -13.48 -1.22 -28.90
CA GLU A 59 -14.44 -0.72 -29.88
C GLU A 59 -15.35 0.39 -29.31
N LYS A 60 -15.79 0.26 -28.05
CA LYS A 60 -16.82 1.13 -27.48
C LYS A 60 -16.27 2.40 -26.83
N LEU A 61 -15.11 2.33 -26.17
CA LEU A 61 -14.53 3.47 -25.44
C LEU A 61 -14.32 4.71 -26.33
N PRO A 62 -13.79 4.62 -27.56
CA PRO A 62 -13.60 5.80 -28.42
C PRO A 62 -14.90 6.56 -28.72
N LYS A 63 -16.04 5.86 -28.73
CA LYS A 63 -17.36 6.45 -28.94
C LYS A 63 -17.86 7.18 -27.68
N ILE A 64 -17.52 6.68 -26.50
CA ILE A 64 -17.89 7.29 -25.21
C ILE A 64 -17.01 8.52 -24.92
N SER A 65 -15.70 8.38 -25.13
CA SER A 65 -14.72 9.42 -24.82
C SER A 65 -14.58 10.48 -25.91
N HIS A 66 -15.21 10.27 -27.07
CA HIS A 66 -15.03 11.09 -28.27
C HIS A 66 -13.54 11.19 -28.69
N TRP A 67 -12.75 10.15 -28.38
CA TRP A 67 -11.31 10.13 -28.63
C TRP A 67 -10.90 8.87 -29.43
N PRO A 68 -10.30 9.02 -30.63
CA PRO A 68 -10.15 7.91 -31.57
C PRO A 68 -8.97 6.97 -31.29
N THR A 69 -7.99 7.38 -30.48
CA THR A 69 -6.70 6.67 -30.35
C THR A 69 -6.43 6.13 -28.95
N TYR A 70 -5.42 5.26 -28.83
CA TYR A 70 -4.91 4.75 -27.56
C TYR A 70 -3.41 5.05 -27.46
N PRO A 71 -2.87 5.31 -26.27
CA PRO A 71 -3.51 5.22 -24.94
C PRO A 71 -4.50 6.37 -24.65
N GLN A 72 -5.41 6.18 -23.69
CA GLN A 72 -6.34 7.21 -23.18
C GLN A 72 -6.25 7.25 -21.65
N LEU A 73 -5.88 8.39 -21.08
CA LEU A 73 -5.86 8.63 -19.63
C LEU A 73 -7.15 9.32 -19.21
N PHE A 74 -7.78 8.80 -18.16
CA PHE A 74 -8.90 9.44 -17.48
C PHE A 74 -8.52 9.76 -16.05
N VAL A 75 -9.00 10.91 -15.59
CA VAL A 75 -8.86 11.40 -14.22
C VAL A 75 -10.23 11.87 -13.74
N ASN A 76 -10.71 11.33 -12.62
CA ASN A 76 -12.06 11.59 -12.08
C ASN A 76 -13.18 11.41 -13.13
N SER A 77 -13.12 10.33 -13.90
CA SER A 77 -14.03 10.04 -15.03
C SER A 77 -13.97 11.00 -16.22
N GLU A 78 -13.09 12.00 -16.21
CA GLU A 78 -12.88 12.92 -17.33
C GLU A 78 -11.66 12.50 -18.16
N LEU A 79 -11.77 12.60 -19.49
CA LEU A 79 -10.66 12.32 -20.38
C LEU A 79 -9.62 13.44 -20.28
N VAL A 80 -8.39 13.08 -19.89
CA VAL A 80 -7.24 14.00 -19.94
C VAL A 80 -6.66 14.05 -21.34
N GLY A 81 -6.48 12.88 -21.97
CA GLY A 81 -5.98 12.80 -23.35
C GLY A 81 -5.17 11.55 -23.65
N GLY A 82 -4.52 11.57 -24.81
CA GLY A 82 -3.60 10.54 -25.27
C GLY A 82 -2.13 10.88 -25.04
N CYS A 83 -1.23 10.05 -25.56
CA CYS A 83 0.21 10.13 -25.31
C CYS A 83 0.84 11.52 -25.47
N ASP A 84 0.52 12.25 -26.54
CA ASP A 84 1.13 13.55 -26.84
C ASP A 84 0.71 14.62 -25.82
N ILE A 85 -0.56 14.60 -25.39
CA ILE A 85 -1.08 15.50 -24.34
C ILE A 85 -0.41 15.18 -23.00
N LEU A 86 -0.27 13.89 -22.66
CA LEU A 86 0.42 13.50 -21.42
C LEU A 86 1.87 14.00 -21.42
N GLU A 87 2.56 13.92 -22.56
CA GLU A 87 3.93 14.42 -22.68
C GLU A 87 3.99 15.94 -22.52
N GLU A 88 3.12 16.68 -23.21
CA GLU A 88 3.03 18.13 -23.09
C GLU A 88 2.76 18.57 -21.65
N MET A 89 1.75 17.97 -21.02
CA MET A 89 1.37 18.27 -19.63
C MET A 89 2.45 17.86 -18.62
N SER A 90 3.23 16.81 -18.92
CA SER A 90 4.37 16.42 -18.11
C SER A 90 5.51 17.44 -18.25
N ASN A 91 5.79 17.90 -19.47
CA ASN A 91 6.87 18.85 -19.76
C ASN A 91 6.60 20.24 -19.17
N ASN A 92 5.33 20.68 -19.18
CA ASN A 92 4.94 21.97 -18.59
C ASN A 92 4.59 21.88 -17.09
N GLY A 93 4.63 20.68 -16.49
CA GLY A 93 4.39 20.44 -15.07
C GLY A 93 2.92 20.46 -14.62
N SER A 94 1.95 20.62 -15.53
CA SER A 94 0.52 20.66 -15.21
C SER A 94 -0.10 19.28 -14.92
N LEU A 95 0.54 18.19 -15.35
CA LEU A 95 0.00 16.83 -15.17
C LEU A 95 -0.01 16.40 -13.69
N LEU A 96 1.09 16.63 -12.97
CA LEU A 96 1.22 16.17 -11.58
C LEU A 96 0.17 16.78 -10.62
N PRO A 97 -0.07 18.11 -10.63
CA PRO A 97 -1.15 18.70 -9.85
C PRO A 97 -2.51 18.07 -10.14
N LEU A 98 -2.84 17.88 -11.43
CA LEU A 98 -4.10 17.28 -11.85
C LEU A 98 -4.26 15.83 -11.36
N LEU A 99 -3.19 15.05 -11.38
CA LEU A 99 -3.23 13.68 -10.85
C LEU A 99 -3.39 13.68 -9.33
N LYS A 100 -2.73 14.59 -8.62
CA LYS A 100 -2.81 14.68 -7.15
C LYS A 100 -4.19 15.10 -6.64
N THR A 101 -4.95 15.91 -7.39
CA THR A 101 -6.32 16.27 -6.99
C THR A 101 -7.30 15.10 -7.07
N ALA A 102 -6.99 14.08 -7.89
CA ALA A 102 -7.80 12.88 -8.02
C ALA A 102 -7.42 11.79 -7.02
N LEU A 103 -6.21 11.84 -6.47
CA LEU A 103 -5.84 10.99 -5.35
C LEU A 103 -6.56 11.50 -4.09
N PRO A 104 -7.23 10.63 -3.32
CA PRO A 104 -7.64 11.02 -1.98
C PRO A 104 -6.38 11.39 -1.19
N GLU A 105 -6.46 12.43 -0.36
CA GLU A 105 -5.35 12.99 0.46
C GLU A 105 -4.69 11.97 1.42
N LYS A 106 -5.13 10.71 1.40
CA LYS A 106 -4.56 9.53 2.07
C LYS A 106 -4.74 8.29 1.22
N ALA A 107 -3.80 8.02 0.32
CA ALA A 107 -3.63 6.70 -0.27
C ALA A 107 -2.13 6.41 -0.39
N GLU A 108 -1.51 6.19 0.76
CA GLU A 108 -0.33 5.32 0.80
C GLU A 108 -0.78 3.93 0.33
N PRO A 109 0.04 3.17 -0.39
CA PRO A 109 -0.32 1.81 -0.78
C PRO A 109 -0.37 0.96 0.49
N GLU A 110 -1.58 0.80 1.04
CA GLU A 110 -1.92 -0.16 2.07
C GLU A 110 -1.74 -1.56 1.47
N SER A 111 -0.51 -2.08 1.56
CA SER A 111 -0.29 -3.51 1.69
C SER A 111 -1.21 -3.99 2.81
N GLU A 112 -2.00 -5.03 2.54
CA GLU A 112 -2.89 -5.72 3.48
C GLU A 112 -2.11 -6.38 4.63
N THR A 113 -1.46 -5.56 5.44
CA THR A 113 -0.73 -5.92 6.65
C THR A 113 -1.14 -4.90 7.70
N LEU A 114 -1.71 -5.39 8.79
CA LEU A 114 -2.11 -4.58 9.94
C LEU A 114 -0.98 -3.60 10.29
N SER A 115 -1.22 -2.29 10.21
CA SER A 115 -0.16 -1.30 10.45
C SER A 115 0.44 -1.49 11.84
N THR A 116 1.74 -1.24 11.98
CA THR A 116 2.45 -1.36 13.28
C THR A 116 1.76 -0.57 14.39
N GLN A 117 1.17 0.57 14.04
CA GLN A 117 0.35 1.40 14.92
C GLN A 117 -0.95 0.70 15.36
N ALA A 118 -1.66 0.02 14.45
CA ALA A 118 -2.87 -0.73 14.79
C ALA A 118 -2.56 -1.90 15.74
N VAL A 119 -1.44 -2.61 15.52
CA VAL A 119 -0.96 -3.67 16.41
C VAL A 119 -0.67 -3.11 17.80
N GLU A 120 0.04 -1.99 17.90
CA GLU A 120 0.35 -1.35 19.17
C GLU A 120 -0.92 -0.97 19.95
N GLN A 121 -1.93 -0.39 19.28
CA GLN A 121 -3.19 -0.01 19.92
C GLN A 121 -3.99 -1.22 20.43
N LEU A 122 -4.00 -2.33 19.70
CA LEU A 122 -4.67 -3.56 20.14
C LEU A 122 -4.03 -4.13 21.41
N VAL A 123 -2.69 -4.16 21.46
CA VAL A 123 -1.98 -4.64 22.64
C VAL A 123 -2.19 -3.68 23.82
N LYS A 124 -2.16 -2.36 23.60
CA LYS A 124 -2.45 -1.35 24.64
C LYS A 124 -3.88 -1.43 25.17
N THR A 125 -4.84 -1.90 24.37
CA THR A 125 -6.22 -2.12 24.81
C THR A 125 -6.31 -3.24 25.85
N GLY A 126 -5.49 -4.29 25.72
CA GLY A 126 -5.43 -5.37 26.70
C GLY A 126 -4.45 -5.13 27.84
N ILE A 127 -3.36 -4.39 27.59
CA ILE A 127 -2.29 -4.12 28.54
C ILE A 127 -1.91 -2.63 28.43
N PRO A 128 -2.56 -1.74 29.19
CA PRO A 128 -2.43 -0.28 29.01
C PRO A 128 -1.02 0.25 29.32
N ASP A 129 -0.27 -0.45 30.17
CA ASP A 129 1.13 -0.16 30.54
C ASP A 129 2.15 -0.80 29.57
N ALA A 130 1.70 -1.52 28.54
CA ALA A 130 2.60 -2.20 27.63
C ALA A 130 3.33 -1.23 26.69
N LYS A 131 4.65 -1.38 26.66
CA LYS A 131 5.50 -0.90 25.58
C LYS A 131 5.60 -1.98 24.50
N VAL A 132 5.14 -1.65 23.30
CA VAL A 132 5.08 -2.60 22.17
C VAL A 132 6.10 -2.17 21.13
N ILE A 133 6.92 -3.11 20.68
CA ILE A 133 7.93 -2.93 19.64
C ILE A 133 7.62 -3.97 18.56
N VAL A 134 7.31 -3.50 17.35
CA VAL A 134 7.02 -4.38 16.21
C VAL A 134 8.19 -4.31 15.25
N GLU A 135 8.88 -5.42 15.06
CA GLU A 135 10.01 -5.57 14.15
C GLU A 135 9.64 -6.53 13.02
N GLY A 136 9.96 -6.16 11.78
CA GLY A 136 9.69 -6.97 10.59
C GLY A 136 8.94 -6.22 9.50
N ALA A 137 8.89 -6.82 8.31
CA ALA A 137 8.14 -6.34 7.16
C ALA A 137 7.46 -7.53 6.47
N GLY A 138 6.17 -7.42 6.18
CA GLY A 138 5.39 -8.50 5.52
C GLY A 138 4.73 -9.47 6.51
N CYS A 139 4.79 -10.77 6.21
CA CYS A 139 4.03 -11.82 6.92
C CYS A 139 4.72 -12.39 8.17
N ASP A 140 5.98 -12.03 8.44
CA ASP A 140 6.78 -12.48 9.57
C ASP A 140 7.04 -11.32 10.54
N LEU A 141 6.05 -10.99 11.35
CA LEU A 141 6.16 -9.90 12.33
C LEU A 141 6.64 -10.45 13.68
N LEU A 142 7.69 -9.85 14.23
CA LEU A 142 8.14 -10.05 15.59
C LEU A 142 7.56 -8.94 16.48
N ILE A 143 6.65 -9.31 17.36
CA ILE A 143 6.02 -8.40 18.31
C ILE A 143 6.65 -8.63 19.67
N THR A 144 7.36 -7.61 20.17
CA THR A 144 7.93 -7.59 21.50
C THR A 144 7.08 -6.70 22.40
N VAL A 145 6.57 -7.27 23.49
CA VAL A 145 5.73 -6.58 24.47
C VAL A 145 6.45 -6.53 25.80
N VAL A 146 6.58 -5.33 26.36
CA VAL A 146 7.22 -5.08 27.64
C VAL A 146 6.21 -4.46 28.59
N SER A 147 5.91 -5.12 29.73
CA SER A 147 4.90 -4.65 30.70
C SER A 147 5.25 -5.10 32.12
N GLU A 148 4.91 -4.28 33.11
CA GLU A 148 5.08 -4.60 34.53
C GLU A 148 4.12 -5.70 35.00
N GLN A 149 2.98 -5.89 34.30
CA GLN A 149 2.02 -6.96 34.58
C GLN A 149 2.60 -8.37 34.39
N PHE A 150 3.76 -8.50 33.74
CA PHE A 150 4.43 -9.78 33.56
C PHE A 150 5.25 -10.22 34.78
N THR A 151 5.47 -9.36 35.78
CA THR A 151 6.37 -9.64 36.92
C THR A 151 5.98 -10.90 37.70
N ASP A 152 4.69 -11.17 37.87
CA ASP A 152 4.16 -12.32 38.63
C ASP A 152 3.64 -13.48 37.76
N LEU A 153 3.93 -13.45 36.46
CA LEU A 153 3.41 -14.43 35.50
C LEU A 153 4.49 -15.38 35.00
N SER A 154 4.13 -16.67 34.87
CA SER A 154 4.99 -17.66 34.22
C SER A 154 5.15 -17.35 32.73
N LEU A 155 6.26 -17.78 32.11
CA LEU A 155 6.58 -17.54 30.69
C LEU A 155 5.40 -17.86 29.75
N VAL A 156 4.72 -18.98 29.98
CA VAL A 156 3.55 -19.40 29.20
C VAL A 156 2.35 -18.46 29.42
N LYS A 157 2.10 -18.02 30.66
CA LYS A 157 1.03 -17.06 30.97
C LYS A 157 1.31 -15.68 30.36
N LYS A 158 2.57 -15.21 30.39
CA LYS A 158 2.99 -13.97 29.71
C LYS A 158 2.64 -14.03 28.22
N GLN A 159 3.04 -15.12 27.55
CA GLN A 159 2.76 -15.34 26.13
C GLN A 159 1.27 -15.49 25.83
N GLN A 160 0.51 -16.22 26.66
CA GLN A 160 -0.94 -16.38 26.51
C GLN A 160 -1.70 -15.05 26.63
N LEU A 161 -1.30 -14.19 27.56
CA LEU A 161 -1.93 -12.88 27.74
C LEU A 161 -1.76 -12.02 26.48
N VAL A 162 -0.55 -11.96 25.94
CA VAL A 162 -0.27 -11.23 24.69
C VAL A 162 -0.93 -11.90 23.48
N MET A 163 -0.96 -13.23 23.43
CA MET A 163 -1.64 -13.96 22.35
C MET A 163 -3.15 -13.68 22.36
N SER A 164 -3.77 -13.55 23.54
CA SER A 164 -5.21 -13.29 23.66
C SER A 164 -5.63 -11.94 23.09
N THR A 165 -4.77 -10.91 23.18
CA THR A 165 -5.04 -9.59 22.58
C THR A 165 -4.87 -9.61 21.06
N LEU A 166 -4.02 -10.48 20.54
CA LEU A 166 -3.72 -10.63 19.11
C LEU A 166 -4.55 -11.72 18.40
N THR A 167 -5.38 -12.47 19.13
CA THR A 167 -6.22 -13.55 18.57
C THR A 167 -7.29 -13.00 17.63
N ALA A 168 -7.84 -11.81 17.92
CA ALA A 168 -8.87 -11.18 17.08
C ALA A 168 -8.39 -10.90 15.64
N PRO A 169 -7.24 -10.24 15.39
CA PRO A 169 -6.73 -10.05 14.03
C PRO A 169 -6.22 -11.35 13.38
N LEU A 170 -5.68 -12.31 14.15
CA LEU A 170 -5.27 -13.63 13.65
C LEU A 170 -6.46 -14.42 13.06
N GLY A 171 -7.63 -14.37 13.70
CA GLY A 171 -8.84 -15.04 13.22
C GLY A 171 -9.43 -14.47 11.93
N THR A 172 -9.03 -13.25 11.53
CA THR A 172 -9.56 -12.57 10.34
C THR A 172 -8.77 -12.83 9.06
N GLY A 173 -7.72 -13.67 9.11
CA GLY A 173 -6.83 -13.94 7.98
C GLY A 173 -5.85 -12.79 7.65
N LYS A 174 -5.75 -11.78 8.52
CA LYS A 174 -4.88 -10.61 8.37
C LYS A 174 -3.45 -10.81 8.90
N LEU A 175 -3.21 -11.92 9.59
CA LEU A 175 -1.92 -12.28 10.18
C LEU A 175 -1.71 -13.80 9.97
N HIS A 176 -0.67 -14.18 9.23
CA HIS A 176 -0.40 -15.58 8.88
C HIS A 176 0.60 -16.25 9.84
N ALA A 177 1.61 -15.53 10.30
CA ALA A 177 2.55 -15.96 11.33
C ALA A 177 3.05 -14.76 12.15
N VAL A 178 3.03 -14.86 13.48
CA VAL A 178 3.60 -13.83 14.36
C VAL A 178 4.48 -14.48 15.40
N SER A 179 5.66 -13.92 15.62
CA SER A 179 6.51 -14.29 16.74
C SER A 179 6.27 -13.31 17.87
N ILE A 180 5.98 -13.80 19.07
CA ILE A 180 5.68 -12.95 20.24
C ILE A 180 6.76 -13.16 21.29
N LYS A 181 7.33 -12.05 21.76
CA LYS A 181 8.23 -12.01 22.91
C LYS A 181 7.63 -11.13 24.00
N ALA A 182 7.51 -11.64 25.22
CA ALA A 182 6.95 -10.92 26.36
C ALA A 182 8.01 -10.82 27.46
N TYR A 183 8.34 -9.60 27.87
CA TYR A 183 9.39 -9.31 28.86
C TYR A 183 8.91 -8.33 29.93
N THR A 184 9.38 -8.47 31.16
CA THR A 184 9.29 -7.38 32.14
C THR A 184 10.21 -6.23 31.74
N PRO A 185 10.00 -4.99 32.24
CA PRO A 185 10.92 -3.89 32.00
C PRO A 185 12.37 -4.22 32.40
N GLU A 186 12.54 -4.96 33.50
CA GLU A 186 13.85 -5.43 33.98
C GLU A 186 14.50 -6.44 33.01
N GLU A 187 13.74 -7.46 32.56
CA GLU A 187 14.19 -8.44 31.56
C GLU A 187 14.58 -7.75 30.25
N TRP A 188 13.80 -6.75 29.82
CA TRP A 188 14.05 -5.99 28.59
C TRP A 188 15.30 -5.10 28.69
N GLN A 189 15.53 -4.47 29.85
CA GLN A 189 16.75 -3.71 30.11
C GLN A 189 18.00 -4.59 30.10
N ALA A 190 17.91 -5.80 30.66
CA ALA A 190 19.01 -6.77 30.67
C ALA A 190 19.35 -7.30 29.25
N LEU A 191 18.37 -7.35 28.34
CA LEU A 191 18.51 -7.85 26.98
C LEU A 191 18.94 -6.79 25.95
N SER A 192 18.88 -5.50 26.29
CA SER A 192 19.24 -4.40 25.41
C SER A 192 20.71 -3.99 25.64
N PRO A 193 21.69 -4.38 24.80
CA PRO A 193 23.05 -3.89 24.95
C PRO A 193 23.09 -2.41 24.56
N SER A 194 23.14 -1.55 25.58
CA SER A 194 23.57 -0.16 25.51
C SER A 194 22.59 0.85 24.89
N ALA A 195 21.78 1.45 25.77
CA ALA A 195 21.66 2.90 25.84
C ALA A 195 22.75 3.49 26.76
N ALA A 196 24.02 3.11 26.56
CA ALA A 196 25.17 3.78 27.15
C ALA A 196 25.92 4.54 26.03
N PRO A 197 26.19 5.85 26.21
CA PRO A 197 26.95 6.61 25.23
C PRO A 197 28.42 6.18 25.27
N GLY A 198 28.96 5.78 24.12
CA GLY A 198 30.40 5.89 23.86
C GLY A 198 31.25 4.62 23.86
N LEU A 199 30.91 3.60 23.07
CA LEU A 199 31.90 2.62 22.63
C LEU A 199 31.79 2.38 21.11
N LEU A 200 32.68 3.05 20.37
CA LEU A 200 32.96 2.73 18.97
C LEU A 200 33.92 1.54 18.93
N GLN A 201 33.47 0.42 18.37
CA GLN A 201 34.35 -0.69 18.03
C GLN A 201 35.03 -0.36 16.69
N ILE A 202 36.34 -0.09 16.73
CA ILE A 202 37.19 0.01 15.54
C ILE A 202 37.52 -1.42 15.11
N GLN A 203 37.25 -1.76 13.84
CA GLN A 203 37.70 -3.00 13.22
C GLN A 203 39.20 -2.87 12.87
N LEU A 204 40.00 -3.81 13.35
CA LEU A 204 41.37 -4.05 12.89
C LEU A 204 41.35 -4.79 11.54
#